data_AF-A0A1I2T8X6-F1
#
_entry.id   AF-A0A1I2T8X6-F1
#
_cell.length_a   1.000
_cell.length_b   1.000
_cell.length_c   1.000
_cell.angle_alpha   90.00
_cell.angle_beta   90.00
_cell.angle_gamma   90.00
#
_symmetry.space_group_name_H-M   'P 1'
#
loop_
_entity.id
_entity.type
_entity.pdbx_description
1 polymer ?
#
loop_
_entity_poly.entity_id
_entity_poly.type
_entity_poly.pdbx_seq_one_letter_code
_entity_poly.pdbx_strand_id
1 'polypeptide(L)' 'MSEDRHKTGLIARILAIFMSALFAVIAVAGYQRTGDIVQLLVFLVVSALSYIVIIYIFKGIDKLLDSVDDRRDND' A
#
# COMPACT_ATOMS: atom_id res chain seq x y z
N MET A 1 18.92 11.21 8.33
CA MET A 1 18.28 9.91 8.06
C MET A 1 17.40 9.66 9.27
N SER A 2 16.19 10.22 9.25
CA SER A 2 15.29 10.18 10.40
C SER A 2 14.95 8.73 10.69
N GLU A 3 15.34 8.31 11.88
CA GLU A 3 15.17 6.96 12.40
C GLU A 3 13.70 6.56 12.26
N ASP A 4 13.47 5.35 11.74
CA ASP A 4 12.18 4.72 11.48
C ASP A 4 11.49 4.45 12.84
N ARG A 5 11.14 5.51 13.58
CA ARG A 5 10.84 5.50 15.03
C ARG A 5 9.61 4.66 15.36
N HIS A 6 8.78 4.38 14.37
CA HIS A 6 7.50 3.66 14.53
C HIS A 6 7.40 2.33 13.76
N LYS A 7 8.43 1.90 13.04
CA LYS A 7 8.38 0.74 12.10
C LYS A 7 7.24 0.80 11.07
N THR A 8 6.50 1.91 10.97
CA THR A 8 5.33 2.05 10.11
C THR A 8 5.71 1.92 8.64
N GLY A 9 6.90 2.42 8.26
CA GLY A 9 7.41 2.30 6.89
C GLY A 9 7.62 0.85 6.45
N LEU A 10 8.09 -0.01 7.35
CA LEU A 10 8.27 -1.44 7.09
C LEU A 10 6.92 -2.16 6.97
N ILE A 11 5.98 -1.88 7.89
CA ILE A 11 4.63 -2.45 7.85
C ILE A 11 3.89 -2.01 6.57
N ALA A 12 3.99 -0.73 6.22
CA ALA A 12 3.41 -0.17 5.00
C ALA A 12 3.91 -0.89 3.75
N ARG A 13 5.23 -1.09 3.65
CA ARG A 13 5.84 -1.81 2.51
C ARG A 13 5.38 -3.26 2.43
N ILE A 14 5.40 -3.99 3.55
CA ILE A 14 4.95 -5.39 3.55
C ILE A 14 3.49 -5.49 3.13
N LEU A 15 2.62 -4.64 3.69
CA LEU A 15 1.20 -4.64 3.37
C LEU A 15 0.94 -4.23 1.91
N ALA A 16 1.66 -3.23 1.40
CA ALA A 16 1.56 -2.78 0.02
C ALA A 16 1.96 -3.90 -0.97
N ILE A 17 3.06 -4.61 -0.68
CA ILE A 17 3.50 -5.76 -1.48
C ILE A 17 2.46 -6.88 -1.42
N PHE A 18 1.98 -7.23 -0.23
CA PHE A 18 1.00 -8.31 -0.05
C PHE A 18 -0.29 -8.03 -0.81
N MET A 19 -0.84 -6.82 -0.69
CA MET A 19 -2.06 -6.43 -1.39
C MET A 19 -1.88 -6.37 -2.90
N SER A 20 -0.74 -5.85 -3.38
CA SER A 20 -0.42 -5.84 -4.81
C SER A 20 -0.34 -7.28 -5.36
N ALA A 21 0.36 -8.18 -4.66
CA ALA A 21 0.46 -9.59 -5.03
C ALA A 21 -0.92 -10.28 -5.07
N LEU A 22 -1.80 -10.01 -4.09
CA LEU A 22 -3.15 -10.55 -4.07
C LEU A 22 -3.96 -10.13 -5.31
N PHE A 23 -3.94 -8.85 -5.68
CA PHE A 23 -4.61 -8.40 -6.89
C PHE A 23 -4.00 -8.99 -8.17
N ALA A 24 -2.68 -9.17 -8.23
CA ALA A 24 -2.03 -9.81 -9.38
C ALA A 24 -2.44 -11.27 -9.52
N VAL A 25 -2.52 -12.02 -8.41
CA VAL A 25 -3.02 -13.41 -8.41
C VAL A 25 -4.48 -13.46 -8.90
N ILE A 26 -5.33 -12.55 -8.42
CA ILE A 26 -6.73 -12.46 -8.89
C ILE A 26 -6.80 -12.13 -10.39
N ALA A 27 -5.93 -11.24 -10.88
CA ALA A 27 -5.85 -10.90 -12.30
C ALA A 27 -5.57 -12.14 -13.15
N VAL A 28 -4.53 -12.91 -12.77
CA VAL A 28 -4.12 -14.12 -13.49
C VAL A 28 -5.16 -15.21 -13.38
N ALA A 29 -5.69 -15.48 -12.18
CA ALA A 29 -6.72 -16.49 -11.97
C ALA A 29 -8.01 -16.17 -12.73
N GLY A 30 -8.36 -14.89 -12.79
CA GLY A 30 -9.48 -14.39 -13.59
C GLY A 30 -9.27 -14.65 -15.07
N TYR A 31 -8.13 -14.23 -15.62
CA TYR A 31 -7.78 -14.45 -17.03
C TYR A 31 -7.75 -15.94 -17.41
N GLN A 32 -7.20 -16.79 -16.55
CA GLN A 32 -7.18 -18.24 -16.79
C GLN A 32 -8.58 -18.86 -16.90
N ARG A 33 -9.60 -18.27 -16.26
CA ARG A 33 -10.98 -18.75 -16.33
C ARG A 33 -11.80 -18.12 -17.46
N THR A 34 -11.58 -16.84 -17.76
CA THR A 34 -12.42 -16.07 -18.70
C THR A 34 -11.79 -15.90 -20.08
N GLY A 35 -10.46 -15.93 -20.17
CA GLY A 35 -9.71 -15.54 -21.37
C GLY A 35 -9.75 -14.04 -21.66
N ASP A 36 -10.30 -13.21 -20.76
CA ASP A 36 -10.50 -11.78 -20.99
C ASP A 36 -9.23 -10.96 -20.66
N ILE A 37 -8.56 -10.47 -21.70
CA ILE A 37 -7.34 -9.64 -21.62
C ILE A 37 -7.64 -8.27 -21.00
N VAL A 38 -8.82 -7.69 -21.24
CA VAL A 38 -9.17 -6.37 -20.69
C VAL A 38 -9.31 -6.48 -19.17
N GLN A 39 -9.98 -7.53 -18.70
CA GLN A 39 -10.06 -7.83 -17.26
C GLN A 39 -8.67 -7.96 -16.64
N LEU A 40 -7.76 -8.72 -17.27
CA LEU A 40 -6.39 -8.90 -16.79
C LEU A 40 -5.66 -7.56 -16.63
N LEU A 41 -5.71 -6.71 -17.66
CA LEU A 41 -5.04 -5.41 -17.66
C LEU A 41 -5.60 -4.48 -16.59
N VAL A 42 -6.93 -4.44 -16.43
CA VAL A 42 -7.57 -3.64 -15.37
C VAL A 42 -7.09 -4.08 -13.99
N PHE A 43 -7.06 -5.38 -13.71
CA PHE A 43 -6.61 -5.87 -12.41
C PHE A 43 -5.10 -5.67 -12.18
N LEU A 44 -4.28 -5.74 -13.23
CA LEU A 44 -2.86 -5.38 -13.12
C LEU A 44 -2.66 -3.89 -12.79
N VAL A 45 -3.43 -3.01 -13.43
CA VAL A 45 -3.41 -1.57 -13.10
C VAL A 45 -3.86 -1.36 -11.65
N VAL A 46 -4.95 -2.01 -11.22
CA VAL A 46 -5.44 -1.94 -9.83
C VAL A 46 -4.39 -2.48 -8.85
N SER A 47 -3.68 -3.55 -9.20
CA SER A 47 -2.58 -4.09 -8.38
C SER A 47 -1.47 -3.05 -8.16
N ALA A 48 -1.03 -2.37 -9.23
CA ALA A 48 -0.03 -1.32 -9.12
C ALA A 48 -0.55 -0.10 -8.33
N LEU A 49 -1.79 0.32 -8.58
CA LEU A 49 -2.42 1.44 -7.87
C LEU A 49 -2.58 1.15 -6.38
N SER A 50 -2.91 -0.08 -6.00
CA SER A 50 -3.04 -0.51 -4.60
C SER A 50 -1.74 -0.25 -3.81
N TYR A 51 -0.58 -0.59 -4.40
CA TYR A 51 0.72 -0.33 -3.78
C TYR A 51 0.92 1.16 -3.49
N ILE A 52 0.61 2.01 -4.47
CA ILE A 52 0.73 3.46 -4.34
C ILE A 52 -0.21 3.98 -3.24
N VAL A 53 -1.48 3.59 -3.28
CA VAL A 53 -2.49 4.03 -2.31
C VAL A 53 -2.09 3.66 -0.88
N ILE A 54 -1.63 2.43 -0.64
CA ILE A 54 -1.23 1.99 0.70
C ILE A 54 -0.06 2.83 1.23
N ILE A 55 0.97 3.08 0.40
CA ILE A 55 2.09 3.93 0.83
C ILE A 55 1.62 5.34 1.20
N TYR A 56 0.74 5.94 0.42
CA TYR A 56 0.23 7.28 0.72
C TYR A 56 -0.63 7.32 1.98
N ILE A 57 -1.43 6.28 2.24
CA ILE A 57 -2.21 6.17 3.48
C ILE A 57 -1.26 6.14 4.68
N PHE A 58 -0.26 5.27 4.66
CA PHE A 58 0.69 5.15 5.76
C PHE A 58 1.52 6.42 5.96
N LYS A 59 1.93 7.07 4.87
CA LYS A 59 2.58 8.39 4.94
C LYS A 59 1.68 9.45 5.58
N GLY A 60 0.38 9.39 5.32
CA GLY A 60 -0.62 10.24 5.97
C GLY A 60 -0.72 9.95 7.48
N ILE A 61 -0.76 8.67 7.85
CA ILE A 61 -0.80 8.23 9.25
C ILE A 61 0.45 8.69 10.00
N ASP A 62 1.64 8.48 9.44
CA ASP A 62 2.91 8.92 10.04
C ASP A 62 2.89 10.45 10.29
N LYS A 63 2.44 11.23 9.29
CA LYS A 63 2.32 12.70 9.45
C LYS A 63 1.34 13.11 10.54
N LEU A 64 0.24 12.37 10.70
CA LEU A 64 -0.72 12.62 11.78
C LEU A 64 -0.10 12.30 13.14
N LEU A 65 0.63 11.19 13.23
CA LEU A 65 1.29 10.75 14.45
C LEU A 65 2.39 11.71 14.89
N ASP A 66 3.24 12.15 13.94
CA ASP A 66 4.27 13.17 14.18
C ASP A 66 3.65 14.47 14.73
N SER A 67 2.49 14.90 14.20
CA SER A 67 1.81 16.11 14.66
C SER A 67 1.18 16.01 16.06
N VAL A 68 1.02 14.79 16.59
CA VAL A 68 0.54 14.55 17.95
C VAL A 68 1.73 14.53 18.92
N ASP A 69 2.85 13.92 18.52
CA ASP A 69 4.08 13.86 19.33
C ASP A 69 4.68 15.27 19.52
N ASP A 70 4.78 16.07 18.45
CA ASP A 70 5.28 17.45 18.51
C ASP A 70 4.46 18.36 19.46
N ARG A 71 3.17 18.07 19.63
CA ARG A 71 2.30 18.81 20.56
C ARG A 71 2.56 18.46 22.01
N ARG A 72 3.01 17.23 22.27
CA ARG A 72 3.21 16.70 23.62
C ARG A 72 4.57 17.10 24.21
N ASP A 73 5.55 17.39 23.36
CA ASP A 73 6.89 17.84 23.75
C ASP A 73 6.97 19.37 24.02
N ASN A 74 5.94 20.14 23.64
CA ASN A 74 5.88 21.60 23.81
C ASN A 74 5.03 22.07 25.03
N ASP A 75 4.47 21.14 25.81
CA ASP A 75 3.76 21.38 27.08
C ASP A 75 4.59 20.85 28.27
#